data_AF-A0A0G4F160-F1
#
_entry.id   AF-A0A0G4F160-F1
#
_cell.length_a   1.000
_cell.length_b   1.000
_cell.length_c   1.000
_cell.angle_alpha   90.00
_cell.angle_beta   90.00
_cell.angle_gamma   90.00
#
_symmetry.space_group_name_H-M   'P 1'
#
loop_
_entity.id
_entity.type
_entity.pdbx_description
1 polymer ?
#
loop_
_entity_poly.entity_id
_entity_poly.type
_entity_poly.pdbx_seq_one_letter_code
_entity_poly.pdbx_strand_id
1 'polypeptide(L)'
;MTPPIGETAETETGSLGQNRRNSTEKDTSPKTNGFFVRFVGRRRLTDAFLKSLAFYLTLPAQPLLLLVARSKRGSWQETLMDLYSIERPLSFYFSFLNPLSIWQPQTEEDSEAVRRILSRGGRELKVKISTAKRPLRCVCISDTHMRHDKLPDLPEGDVLIHTGDCTNFGSLAEVVEFASWMGRLNFPHKILVPGNHDMILDPPYYADYWSDWSLEKEDCAVAFSALETSGVKVLKEEGVTIEGVSVFGTPWVVNGNPWETAFNVPQTQAASLWDKIPSDTQILLTHMPPFGMKDRDVFGVNAGCPDLANAVMKRVKPAAHIFGHEHADSGVFVNGGTAFVNAASVSDFYQPRSPVVMLVEGD
;
A
#
# COMPACT_ATOMS: atom_id res chain seq x y z
N MET A 1 -59.25 4.81 50.39
CA MET A 1 -60.10 5.84 49.75
C MET A 1 -59.76 5.87 48.26
N THR A 2 -60.78 5.73 47.43
CA THR A 2 -60.81 5.92 45.96
C THR A 2 -62.14 6.65 45.68
N PRO A 3 -62.43 7.19 44.48
CA PRO A 3 -61.75 8.14 43.56
C PRO A 3 -62.67 9.40 43.36
N PRO A 4 -62.69 10.21 42.25
CA PRO A 4 -63.11 9.85 40.86
C PRO A 4 -62.21 10.47 39.73
N ILE A 5 -62.03 9.89 38.52
CA ILE A 5 -62.87 9.63 37.30
C ILE A 5 -62.87 10.78 36.25
N GLY A 6 -62.61 10.38 34.98
CA GLY A 6 -62.94 11.06 33.72
C GLY A 6 -61.95 10.67 32.60
N GLU A 7 -62.00 9.48 31.97
CA GLU A 7 -62.82 9.11 30.78
C GLU A 7 -62.63 10.02 29.56
N THR A 8 -62.51 9.61 28.27
CA THR A 8 -62.40 8.34 27.53
C THR A 8 -62.27 8.71 26.03
N ALA A 9 -61.47 7.93 25.28
CA ALA A 9 -61.79 7.24 24.02
C ALA A 9 -62.34 8.04 22.81
N GLU A 10 -61.61 8.08 21.69
CA GLU A 10 -61.67 7.16 20.52
C GLU A 10 -62.78 7.48 19.51
N THR A 11 -62.39 7.48 18.22
CA THR A 11 -63.12 6.95 17.04
C THR A 11 -62.21 7.17 15.83
N GLU A 12 -61.53 6.13 15.35
CA GLU A 12 -61.98 5.15 14.34
C GLU A 12 -62.21 5.73 12.94
N THR A 13 -61.35 5.31 12.00
CA THR A 13 -61.65 4.69 10.69
C THR A 13 -60.33 4.08 10.21
N GLY A 14 -60.20 2.89 9.63
CA GLY A 14 -61.12 1.89 9.13
C GLY A 14 -60.31 1.01 8.16
N SER A 15 -60.11 -0.26 8.56
CA SER A 15 -59.91 -1.51 7.81
C SER A 15 -59.72 -1.45 6.27
N LEU A 16 -58.83 -2.19 5.59
CA LEU A 16 -58.81 -3.65 5.37
C LEU A 16 -57.67 -3.97 4.39
N GLY A 17 -56.98 -5.11 4.54
CA GLY A 17 -56.09 -5.61 3.48
C GLY A 17 -55.10 -6.69 3.93
N GLN A 18 -55.59 -7.92 4.03
CA GLN A 18 -54.85 -9.11 4.47
C GLN A 18 -53.63 -9.51 3.60
N ASN A 19 -52.73 -10.25 4.27
CA ASN A 19 -52.05 -11.48 3.83
C ASN A 19 -50.65 -11.42 3.18
N ARG A 20 -49.65 -11.79 4.01
CA ARG A 20 -48.81 -13.03 3.95
C ARG A 20 -47.29 -12.81 4.04
N ARG A 21 -46.80 -13.21 5.23
CA ARG A 21 -45.67 -14.11 5.54
C ARG A 21 -44.25 -13.79 5.01
N ASN A 22 -43.37 -13.66 6.00
CA ASN A 22 -42.01 -14.24 6.14
C ASN A 22 -40.95 -13.74 5.13
N SER A 23 -39.69 -13.51 5.45
CA SER A 23 -38.89 -13.62 6.67
C SER A 23 -37.52 -13.02 6.29
N THR A 24 -36.91 -12.30 7.23
CA THR A 24 -35.45 -12.15 7.45
C THR A 24 -34.49 -12.59 6.33
N GLU A 25 -33.67 -11.67 5.80
CA GLU A 25 -32.21 -11.73 5.98
C GLU A 25 -31.51 -10.47 5.48
N LYS A 26 -30.49 -10.06 6.25
CA LYS A 26 -29.58 -8.95 6.00
C LYS A 26 -28.66 -9.31 4.83
N ASP A 27 -28.55 -8.43 3.84
CA ASP A 27 -27.48 -8.50 2.84
C ASP A 27 -26.19 -7.94 3.47
N THR A 28 -25.41 -8.83 4.06
CA THR A 28 -24.01 -8.62 4.40
C THR A 28 -23.16 -9.36 3.37
N SER A 29 -22.89 -8.71 2.23
CA SER A 29 -21.88 -9.15 1.28
C SER A 29 -20.78 -8.08 1.15
N PRO A 30 -19.49 -8.45 1.19
CA PRO A 30 -18.40 -7.50 1.05
C PRO A 30 -18.37 -6.94 -0.37
N LYS A 31 -18.21 -5.61 -0.50
CA LYS A 31 -17.89 -4.96 -1.77
C LYS A 31 -16.57 -5.53 -2.29
N THR A 32 -16.67 -6.49 -3.20
CA THR A 32 -15.53 -7.01 -3.96
C THR A 32 -15.25 -6.07 -5.12
N ASN A 33 -13.99 -5.69 -5.30
CA ASN A 33 -13.52 -5.04 -6.52
C ASN A 33 -13.66 -6.03 -7.68
N GLY A 34 -14.81 -6.01 -8.35
CA GLY A 34 -15.13 -6.92 -9.44
C GLY A 34 -15.02 -6.24 -10.81
N PHE A 35 -14.26 -6.85 -11.71
CA PHE A 35 -14.24 -6.50 -13.13
C PHE A 35 -15.57 -6.92 -13.79
N PHE A 36 -16.17 -6.02 -14.58
CA PHE A 36 -17.36 -6.35 -15.39
C PHE A 36 -16.95 -6.86 -16.77
N VAL A 37 -17.43 -8.06 -17.13
CA VAL A 37 -17.35 -8.58 -18.49
C VAL A 37 -18.76 -8.69 -19.07
N ARG A 38 -19.06 -7.88 -20.09
CA ARG A 38 -20.33 -7.94 -20.84
C ARG A 38 -20.11 -8.70 -22.14
N PHE A 39 -20.67 -9.90 -22.26
CA PHE A 39 -20.65 -10.66 -23.52
C PHE A 39 -21.88 -10.37 -24.39
N VAL A 40 -21.61 -10.11 -25.67
CA VAL A 40 -22.58 -10.02 -26.76
C VAL A 40 -22.46 -11.30 -27.60
N GLY A 41 -23.42 -12.22 -27.48
CA GLY A 41 -23.55 -13.38 -28.38
C GLY A 41 -24.01 -14.66 -27.70
N ARG A 42 -24.95 -15.38 -28.34
CA ARG A 42 -25.59 -16.62 -27.82
C ARG A 42 -25.13 -17.84 -28.63
N ARG A 43 -24.30 -18.78 -28.11
CA ARG A 43 -24.27 -20.23 -28.49
C ARG A 43 -23.65 -21.15 -27.40
N ARG A 44 -24.00 -22.44 -27.46
CA ARG A 44 -23.97 -23.50 -26.40
C ARG A 44 -22.68 -24.36 -26.40
N LEU A 45 -22.25 -24.85 -25.23
CA LEU A 45 -21.24 -25.92 -25.05
C LEU A 45 -21.87 -27.14 -24.33
N THR A 46 -21.29 -28.35 -24.48
CA THR A 46 -21.87 -29.64 -24.00
C THR A 46 -21.07 -30.30 -22.88
N ASP A 47 -21.78 -31.02 -22.01
CA ASP A 47 -21.41 -31.46 -20.64
C ASP A 47 -20.25 -32.48 -20.52
N ALA A 48 -19.71 -33.02 -21.62
CA ALA A 48 -18.73 -34.11 -21.54
C ALA A 48 -17.32 -33.66 -21.08
N PHE A 49 -17.04 -32.36 -21.07
CA PHE A 49 -15.69 -31.82 -20.79
C PHE A 49 -15.40 -31.56 -19.31
N LEU A 50 -16.40 -31.61 -18.42
CA LEU A 50 -16.31 -31.08 -17.05
C LEU A 50 -16.00 -32.11 -15.96
N LYS A 51 -15.75 -33.39 -16.30
CA LYS A 51 -15.64 -34.46 -15.29
C LYS A 51 -14.24 -34.73 -14.72
N SER A 52 -13.21 -33.99 -15.11
CA SER A 52 -11.81 -34.39 -14.81
C SER A 52 -11.01 -33.47 -13.89
N LEU A 53 -11.60 -32.51 -13.18
CA LEU A 53 -10.81 -31.55 -12.40
C LEU A 53 -11.34 -31.35 -10.98
N ALA A 54 -10.94 -32.23 -10.06
CA ALA A 54 -11.17 -32.07 -8.62
C ALA A 54 -10.07 -32.77 -7.83
N PHE A 55 -8.87 -32.16 -7.77
CA PHE A 55 -7.95 -32.21 -6.62
C PHE A 55 -6.71 -31.36 -6.91
N TYR A 56 -6.16 -30.72 -5.86
CA TYR A 56 -4.99 -29.82 -5.79
C TYR A 56 -5.27 -28.31 -5.79
N LEU A 57 -5.47 -27.78 -4.58
CA LEU A 57 -5.19 -26.39 -4.23
C LEU A 57 -4.37 -26.37 -2.94
N THR A 58 -3.04 -26.25 -3.07
CA THR A 58 -2.14 -25.68 -2.05
C THR A 58 -0.86 -25.24 -2.75
N LEU A 59 -0.74 -23.94 -3.05
CA LEU A 59 0.47 -23.07 -2.99
C LEU A 59 0.21 -21.74 -3.71
N PRO A 60 0.84 -20.62 -3.30
CA PRO A 60 0.50 -19.28 -3.72
C PRO A 60 1.24 -18.87 -5.00
N ALA A 61 0.63 -17.94 -5.76
CA ALA A 61 1.14 -17.25 -6.95
C ALA A 61 0.99 -17.99 -8.30
N GLN A 62 -0.23 -17.97 -8.86
CA GLN A 62 -0.45 -17.95 -10.31
C GLN A 62 -1.61 -16.99 -10.63
N PRO A 63 -1.51 -16.13 -11.67
CA PRO A 63 -2.66 -15.37 -12.14
C PRO A 63 -3.64 -16.32 -12.84
N LEU A 64 -4.76 -16.62 -12.18
CA LEU A 64 -5.85 -17.41 -12.74
C LEU A 64 -6.66 -16.59 -13.74
N LEU A 65 -6.88 -17.14 -14.94
CA LEU A 65 -7.88 -16.60 -15.86
C LEU A 65 -9.23 -17.21 -15.50
N LEU A 66 -10.14 -16.40 -14.93
CA LEU A 66 -11.49 -16.83 -14.60
C LEU A 66 -12.39 -16.78 -15.85
N LEU A 67 -12.78 -17.94 -16.37
CA LEU A 67 -13.79 -18.05 -17.42
C LEU A 67 -15.14 -18.40 -16.78
N VAL A 68 -16.05 -17.43 -16.78
CA VAL A 68 -17.42 -17.65 -16.30
C VAL A 68 -18.27 -18.17 -17.47
N ALA A 69 -18.74 -19.41 -17.38
CA ALA A 69 -19.61 -20.01 -18.38
C ALA A 69 -20.97 -20.37 -17.77
N ARG A 70 -22.04 -20.22 -18.55
CA ARG A 70 -23.42 -20.48 -18.11
C ARG A 70 -23.83 -21.90 -18.47
N SER A 71 -24.22 -22.71 -17.49
CA SER A 71 -24.73 -24.06 -17.72
C SER A 71 -26.18 -24.05 -18.23
N LYS A 72 -26.60 -25.16 -18.87
CA LYS A 72 -27.95 -25.32 -19.45
C LYS A 72 -29.11 -25.20 -18.44
N ARG A 73 -28.87 -25.31 -17.13
CA ARG A 73 -29.93 -25.24 -16.10
C ARG A 73 -30.03 -23.89 -15.40
N GLY A 74 -29.29 -22.89 -15.86
CA GLY A 74 -29.40 -21.52 -15.34
C GLY A 74 -28.55 -21.24 -14.09
N SER A 75 -27.72 -22.18 -13.63
CA SER A 75 -26.67 -21.91 -12.65
C SER A 75 -25.41 -21.40 -13.35
N TRP A 76 -24.86 -20.31 -12.80
CA TRP A 76 -23.51 -19.85 -13.10
C TRP A 76 -22.52 -20.90 -12.57
N GLN A 77 -21.55 -21.33 -13.39
CA GLN A 77 -20.42 -22.10 -12.89
C GLN A 77 -19.12 -21.50 -13.40
N GLU A 78 -18.24 -21.24 -12.45
CA GLU A 78 -16.89 -20.73 -12.67
C GLU A 78 -16.01 -21.89 -13.13
N THR A 79 -15.29 -21.70 -14.23
CA THR A 79 -14.25 -22.64 -14.67
C THR A 79 -12.91 -21.93 -14.55
N LEU A 80 -12.04 -22.49 -13.71
CA LEU A 80 -10.66 -22.04 -13.53
C LEU A 80 -9.78 -22.79 -14.54
N MET A 81 -8.96 -22.05 -15.29
CA MET A 81 -7.85 -22.61 -16.06
C MET A 81 -6.55 -22.04 -15.52
N ASP A 82 -5.60 -22.91 -15.21
CA ASP A 82 -4.25 -22.55 -14.78
C ASP A 82 -3.43 -22.06 -15.99
N LEU A 83 -2.86 -20.87 -15.85
CA LEU A 83 -1.83 -20.34 -16.74
C LEU A 83 -0.47 -20.70 -16.14
N TYR A 84 0.23 -21.65 -16.76
CA TYR A 84 1.62 -21.94 -16.40
C TYR A 84 2.52 -20.76 -16.80
N SER A 85 3.11 -20.07 -15.82
CA SER A 85 4.22 -19.14 -16.07
C SER A 85 5.51 -19.93 -16.29
N ILE A 86 6.28 -19.56 -17.32
CA ILE A 86 7.63 -20.06 -17.54
C ILE A 86 8.55 -19.21 -16.67
N GLU A 87 8.94 -19.72 -15.50
CA GLU A 87 10.05 -19.17 -14.72
C GLU A 87 11.22 -20.14 -14.72
N ARG A 88 12.28 -19.83 -15.49
CA ARG A 88 13.67 -20.18 -15.14
C ARG A 88 14.65 -19.11 -15.63
N PRO A 89 15.71 -18.79 -14.85
CA PRO A 89 16.72 -17.82 -15.21
C PRO A 89 17.66 -18.37 -16.30
N LEU A 90 18.06 -17.50 -17.22
CA LEU A 90 19.06 -17.74 -18.26
C LEU A 90 20.44 -18.03 -17.63
N SER A 91 20.85 -19.29 -17.64
CA SER A 91 22.25 -19.64 -17.89
C SER A 91 22.30 -21.00 -18.58
N PHE A 92 23.11 -21.06 -19.64
CA PHE A 92 23.33 -22.15 -20.59
C PHE A 92 22.42 -22.25 -21.82
N TYR A 93 23.10 -22.14 -22.97
CA TYR A 93 22.72 -22.27 -24.38
C TYR A 93 22.30 -21.00 -25.13
N PHE A 94 23.35 -20.42 -25.71
CA PHE A 94 23.35 -19.57 -26.89
C PHE A 94 22.60 -20.18 -28.09
N SER A 95 22.05 -19.27 -28.89
CA SER A 95 21.87 -19.33 -30.35
C SER A 95 20.62 -20.03 -30.90
N PHE A 96 19.84 -19.23 -31.63
CA PHE A 96 18.66 -19.52 -32.46
C PHE A 96 17.35 -19.73 -31.70
N LEU A 97 16.34 -18.90 -32.03
CA LEU A 97 14.87 -19.07 -32.01
C LEU A 97 14.22 -17.67 -31.90
N ASN A 98 13.97 -16.97 -33.01
CA ASN A 98 12.67 -16.86 -33.72
C ASN A 98 11.46 -16.70 -32.76
N PRO A 99 10.73 -15.57 -32.73
CA PRO A 99 9.65 -15.29 -31.76
C PRO A 99 8.33 -16.05 -32.03
N LEU A 100 8.40 -17.30 -32.49
CA LEU A 100 7.25 -18.16 -32.82
C LEU A 100 7.25 -19.51 -32.06
N SER A 101 7.91 -19.62 -30.91
CA SER A 101 7.75 -20.79 -30.04
C SER A 101 6.56 -20.60 -29.08
N ILE A 102 5.38 -20.48 -29.66
CA ILE A 102 4.13 -20.84 -28.99
C ILE A 102 4.17 -22.37 -28.84
N TRP A 103 3.81 -22.85 -27.65
CA TRP A 103 3.57 -24.25 -27.28
C TRP A 103 3.44 -25.23 -28.47
N GLN A 104 4.32 -26.24 -28.55
CA GLN A 104 4.20 -27.33 -29.52
C GLN A 104 3.48 -28.54 -28.90
N PRO A 105 2.46 -29.11 -29.60
CA PRO A 105 1.75 -30.29 -29.13
C PRO A 105 2.72 -31.47 -28.98
N GLN A 106 2.66 -32.14 -27.83
CA GLN A 106 3.59 -33.23 -27.49
C GLN A 106 3.13 -34.60 -28.05
N THR A 107 1.91 -34.68 -28.57
CA THR A 107 1.36 -35.89 -29.19
C THR A 107 0.61 -35.58 -30.51
N GLU A 108 0.43 -36.59 -31.35
CA GLU A 108 -0.40 -36.44 -32.58
C GLU A 108 -1.88 -36.19 -32.26
N GLU A 109 -2.39 -36.69 -31.13
CA GLU A 109 -3.75 -36.40 -30.67
C GLU A 109 -3.92 -34.92 -30.31
N ASP A 110 -2.91 -34.30 -29.68
CA ASP A 110 -2.89 -32.86 -29.39
C ASP A 110 -2.83 -32.02 -30.67
N SER A 111 -2.04 -32.48 -31.64
CA SER A 111 -1.92 -31.84 -32.96
C SER A 111 -3.24 -31.89 -33.73
N GLU A 112 -3.96 -33.00 -33.64
CA GLU A 112 -5.26 -33.19 -34.30
C GLU A 112 -6.40 -32.43 -33.61
N ALA A 113 -6.35 -32.29 -32.28
CA ALA A 113 -7.26 -31.44 -31.51
C ALA A 113 -7.10 -29.95 -31.87
N VAL A 114 -5.87 -29.44 -31.96
CA VAL A 114 -5.58 -28.06 -32.37
C VAL A 114 -5.98 -27.82 -33.83
N ARG A 115 -5.66 -28.76 -34.74
CA ARG A 115 -6.12 -28.70 -36.14
C ARG A 115 -7.64 -28.69 -36.24
N ARG A 116 -8.37 -29.44 -35.40
CA ARG A 116 -9.84 -29.41 -35.34
C ARG A 116 -10.42 -28.08 -34.81
N ILE A 117 -9.73 -27.43 -33.88
CA ILE A 117 -10.13 -26.13 -33.34
C ILE A 117 -9.93 -25.02 -34.38
N LEU A 118 -8.80 -25.05 -35.11
CA LEU A 118 -8.48 -24.05 -36.14
C LEU A 118 -9.26 -24.26 -37.44
N SER A 119 -9.51 -25.51 -37.85
CA SER A 119 -10.26 -25.85 -39.09
C SER A 119 -11.77 -25.62 -38.99
N ARG A 120 -12.34 -25.55 -37.78
CA ARG A 120 -13.75 -25.17 -37.56
C ARG A 120 -13.92 -23.64 -37.55
N GLY A 121 -13.57 -23.01 -38.67
CA GLY A 121 -13.99 -21.65 -39.03
C GLY A 121 -13.71 -20.56 -37.98
N GLY A 122 -12.50 -20.56 -37.41
CA GLY A 122 -12.12 -19.64 -36.33
C GLY A 122 -12.03 -18.19 -36.78
N ARG A 123 -12.94 -17.35 -36.32
CA ARG A 123 -12.71 -15.90 -36.21
C ARG A 123 -11.57 -15.66 -35.22
N GLU A 124 -10.66 -14.76 -35.55
CA GLU A 124 -9.66 -14.21 -34.63
C GLU A 124 -10.25 -13.97 -33.23
N LEU A 125 -9.72 -14.66 -32.22
CA LEU A 125 -9.93 -14.32 -30.82
C LEU A 125 -9.10 -13.07 -30.52
N LYS A 126 -9.73 -11.90 -30.59
CA LYS A 126 -9.14 -10.66 -30.06
C LYS A 126 -9.15 -10.72 -28.54
N VAL A 127 -8.09 -11.27 -27.95
CA VAL A 127 -7.82 -11.14 -26.53
C VAL A 127 -7.38 -9.70 -26.26
N LYS A 128 -8.22 -8.92 -25.57
CA LYS A 128 -7.77 -7.64 -24.99
C LYS A 128 -6.95 -7.98 -23.76
N ILE A 129 -5.63 -8.01 -23.89
CA ILE A 129 -4.73 -7.95 -22.73
C ILE A 129 -4.93 -6.56 -22.13
N SER A 130 -5.44 -6.52 -20.90
CA SER A 130 -5.52 -5.29 -20.11
C SER A 130 -4.10 -4.73 -19.96
N THR A 131 -3.88 -3.51 -20.41
CA THR A 131 -2.62 -2.77 -20.21
C THR A 131 -2.62 -2.00 -18.88
N ALA A 132 -3.58 -2.24 -17.99
CA ALA A 132 -3.60 -1.60 -16.68
C ALA A 132 -2.31 -1.98 -15.93
N LYS A 133 -1.47 -0.98 -15.62
CA LYS A 133 -0.29 -1.18 -14.79
C LYS A 133 -0.73 -1.81 -13.47
N ARG A 134 -0.01 -2.82 -13.00
CA ARG A 134 -0.22 -3.36 -11.66
C ARG A 134 0.00 -2.22 -10.63
N PRO A 135 -0.78 -2.17 -9.53
CA PRO A 135 -0.53 -1.21 -8.46
C PRO A 135 0.88 -1.37 -7.87
N LEU A 136 1.50 -0.26 -7.50
CA LEU A 136 2.77 -0.22 -6.79
C LEU A 136 2.57 -0.74 -5.36
N ARG A 137 3.33 -1.76 -4.97
CA ARG A 137 3.26 -2.34 -3.63
C ARG A 137 4.29 -1.68 -2.71
N CYS A 138 3.80 -0.83 -1.81
CA CYS A 138 4.61 -0.11 -0.83
C CYS A 138 4.63 -0.86 0.51
N VAL A 139 5.82 -1.12 1.03
CA VAL A 139 6.04 -1.59 2.42
C VAL A 139 6.51 -0.39 3.23
N CYS A 140 5.74 -0.03 4.26
CA CYS A 140 5.89 1.22 4.99
C CYS A 140 6.29 0.93 6.42
N ILE A 141 7.40 1.53 6.85
CA ILE A 141 7.95 1.51 8.20
C ILE A 141 8.38 2.92 8.58
N SER A 142 8.68 3.12 9.86
CA SER A 142 9.08 4.39 10.45
C SER A 142 9.55 4.16 11.87
N ASP A 143 10.28 5.11 12.46
CA ASP A 143 10.59 5.14 13.89
C ASP A 143 11.21 3.83 14.38
N THR A 144 12.16 3.29 13.62
CA THR A 144 12.79 2.03 14.00
C THR A 144 13.75 2.21 15.16
N HIS A 145 14.33 3.39 15.36
CA HIS A 145 15.20 3.71 16.51
C HIS A 145 16.24 2.61 16.81
N MET A 146 17.00 2.22 15.77
CA MET A 146 17.98 1.12 15.85
C MET A 146 17.40 -0.26 16.24
N ARG A 147 16.10 -0.48 16.05
CA ARG A 147 15.41 -1.77 16.24
C ARG A 147 15.01 -2.42 14.91
N HIS A 148 15.55 -1.96 13.79
CA HIS A 148 15.21 -2.48 12.46
C HIS A 148 15.49 -3.99 12.29
N ASP A 149 16.53 -4.52 12.95
CA ASP A 149 16.81 -5.98 13.01
C ASP A 149 15.87 -6.77 13.95
N LYS A 150 14.99 -6.08 14.69
CA LYS A 150 14.00 -6.69 15.60
C LYS A 150 12.58 -6.67 15.02
N LEU A 151 12.38 -6.06 13.86
CA LEU A 151 11.10 -6.09 13.18
C LEU A 151 10.77 -7.53 12.73
N PRO A 152 9.48 -7.87 12.62
CA PRO A 152 9.07 -9.08 11.89
C PRO A 152 9.60 -9.05 10.46
N ASP A 153 9.66 -10.22 9.82
CA ASP A 153 10.04 -10.32 8.41
C ASP A 153 9.22 -9.35 7.54
N LEU A 154 9.93 -8.50 6.80
CA LEU A 154 9.29 -7.57 5.88
C LEU A 154 8.76 -8.37 4.69
N PRO A 155 7.46 -8.22 4.35
CA PRO A 155 6.93 -8.88 3.18
C PRO A 155 7.55 -8.30 1.92
N GLU A 156 7.52 -9.04 0.81
CA GLU A 156 7.98 -8.53 -0.47
C GLU A 156 7.27 -7.22 -0.86
N GLY A 157 7.90 -6.41 -1.70
CA GLY A 157 7.30 -5.17 -2.18
C GLY A 157 8.15 -4.55 -3.27
N ASP A 158 7.54 -3.63 -4.01
CA ASP A 158 8.23 -2.88 -5.08
C ASP A 158 9.06 -1.74 -4.49
N VAL A 159 8.59 -1.16 -3.38
CA VAL A 159 9.28 -0.09 -2.65
C VAL A 159 9.18 -0.30 -1.13
N LEU A 160 10.32 -0.19 -0.45
CA LEU A 160 10.41 -0.03 0.99
C LEU A 160 10.53 1.46 1.32
N ILE A 161 9.66 1.95 2.19
CA ILE A 161 9.57 3.35 2.61
C ILE A 161 9.81 3.43 4.11
N HIS A 162 10.79 4.23 4.52
CA HIS A 162 11.05 4.57 5.92
C HIS A 162 10.81 6.08 6.14
N THR A 163 9.87 6.45 7.01
CA THR A 163 9.49 7.87 7.25
C THR A 163 10.09 8.47 8.52
N GLY A 164 11.39 8.23 8.71
CA GLY A 164 12.20 8.93 9.71
C GLY A 164 12.43 8.16 11.00
N ASP A 165 13.37 8.68 11.80
CA ASP A 165 13.80 8.13 13.07
C ASP A 165 14.31 6.69 12.95
N CYS A 166 15.21 6.47 11.97
CA CYS A 166 15.90 5.20 11.86
C CYS A 166 17.00 5.04 12.92
N THR A 167 17.49 6.16 13.44
CA THR A 167 18.52 6.23 14.49
C THR A 167 17.94 6.71 15.84
N ASN A 168 18.72 6.64 16.93
CA ASN A 168 18.32 7.26 18.20
C ASN A 168 18.88 8.67 18.36
N PHE A 169 20.12 8.88 17.92
CA PHE A 169 20.83 10.14 18.12
C PHE A 169 21.54 10.62 16.87
N GLY A 170 21.29 9.96 15.72
CA GLY A 170 21.88 10.32 14.45
C GLY A 170 23.40 10.27 14.44
N SER A 171 24.04 9.34 15.15
CA SER A 171 25.50 9.17 14.99
C SER A 171 25.84 8.53 13.63
N LEU A 172 27.07 8.75 13.14
CA LEU A 172 27.52 8.11 11.90
C LEU A 172 27.46 6.59 11.98
N ALA A 173 27.81 6.01 13.14
CA ALA A 173 27.75 4.58 13.36
C ALA A 173 26.33 4.03 13.22
N GLU A 174 25.34 4.72 13.81
CA GLU A 174 23.92 4.34 13.68
C GLU A 174 23.44 4.41 12.23
N VAL A 175 23.79 5.46 11.49
CA VAL A 175 23.42 5.59 10.07
C VAL A 175 24.07 4.50 9.23
N VAL A 176 25.34 4.17 9.46
CA VAL A 176 26.04 3.09 8.73
C VAL A 176 25.43 1.72 9.02
N GLU A 177 25.06 1.46 10.27
CA GLU A 177 24.36 0.22 10.65
C GLU A 177 22.99 0.12 9.95
N PHE A 178 22.19 1.18 10.01
CA PHE A 178 20.91 1.24 9.31
C PHE A 178 21.06 1.10 7.79
N ALA A 179 22.03 1.80 7.19
CA ALA A 179 22.31 1.70 5.76
C ALA A 179 22.69 0.26 5.36
N SER A 180 23.54 -0.39 6.15
CA SER A 180 23.90 -1.79 5.96
C SER A 180 22.69 -2.71 6.02
N TRP A 181 21.79 -2.50 6.99
CA TRP A 181 20.54 -3.25 7.07
C TRP A 181 19.67 -3.06 5.82
N MET A 182 19.40 -1.81 5.43
CA MET A 182 18.66 -1.48 4.22
C MET A 182 19.28 -2.10 2.97
N GLY A 183 20.62 -2.10 2.86
CA GLY A 183 21.37 -2.65 1.74
C GLY A 183 21.14 -4.16 1.53
N ARG A 184 20.95 -4.92 2.61
CA ARG A 184 20.72 -6.38 2.57
C ARG A 184 19.31 -6.76 2.12
N LEU A 185 18.34 -5.85 2.22
CA LEU A 185 16.94 -6.14 1.89
C LEU A 185 16.71 -6.17 0.37
N ASN A 186 15.94 -7.16 -0.09
CA ASN A 186 15.61 -7.35 -1.50
C ASN A 186 14.39 -6.53 -1.92
N PHE A 187 14.54 -5.20 -1.97
CA PHE A 187 13.54 -4.28 -2.51
C PHE A 187 14.10 -3.55 -3.74
N PRO A 188 13.37 -3.47 -4.87
CA PRO A 188 13.78 -2.72 -6.05
C PRO A 188 14.02 -1.23 -5.77
N HIS A 189 13.19 -0.64 -4.89
CA HIS A 189 13.30 0.75 -4.48
C HIS A 189 13.31 0.86 -2.96
N LYS A 190 14.16 1.75 -2.43
CA LYS A 190 14.30 2.01 -0.99
C LYS A 190 14.33 3.51 -0.77
N ILE A 191 13.39 4.02 0.01
CA ILE A 191 13.27 5.45 0.31
C ILE A 191 13.42 5.69 1.80
N LEU A 192 14.18 6.72 2.15
CA LEU A 192 14.23 7.30 3.50
C LEU A 192 13.80 8.76 3.44
N VAL A 193 12.81 9.15 4.23
CA VAL A 193 12.65 10.54 4.70
C VAL A 193 13.21 10.57 6.11
N PRO A 194 14.25 11.36 6.44
CA PRO A 194 14.77 11.45 7.80
C PRO A 194 13.75 12.02 8.80
N GLY A 195 13.92 11.72 10.08
CA GLY A 195 13.15 12.26 11.19
C GLY A 195 14.00 13.08 12.17
N ASN A 196 13.42 13.53 13.27
CA ASN A 196 14.10 14.42 14.21
C ASN A 196 15.21 13.76 15.04
N HIS A 197 15.24 12.43 15.12
CA HIS A 197 16.34 11.67 15.73
C HIS A 197 17.49 11.37 14.76
N ASP A 198 17.36 11.73 13.48
CA ASP A 198 18.39 11.48 12.47
C ASP A 198 19.35 12.68 12.32
N MET A 199 19.93 13.14 13.45
CA MET A 199 20.69 14.39 13.59
C MET A 199 21.71 14.66 12.47
N ILE A 200 22.60 13.72 12.18
CA ILE A 200 23.66 13.89 11.16
C ILE A 200 23.12 14.04 9.72
N LEU A 201 21.84 13.69 9.48
CA LEU A 201 21.17 13.83 8.19
C LEU A 201 20.58 15.25 7.97
N ASP A 202 20.68 16.12 8.97
CA ASP A 202 20.38 17.56 8.87
C ASP A 202 21.67 18.39 9.01
N PRO A 203 22.47 18.57 7.94
CA PRO A 203 23.76 19.27 8.04
C PRO A 203 23.68 20.70 8.59
N PRO A 204 22.68 21.54 8.23
CA PRO A 204 22.50 22.85 8.87
C PRO A 204 22.38 22.77 10.39
N TYR A 205 21.52 21.88 10.90
CA TYR A 205 21.38 21.65 12.34
C TYR A 205 22.66 21.05 12.95
N TYR A 206 23.19 19.98 12.35
CA TYR A 206 24.36 19.27 12.89
C TYR A 206 25.61 20.17 12.93
N ALA A 207 25.70 21.19 12.08
CA ALA A 207 26.80 22.15 12.11
C ALA A 207 26.97 22.81 13.49
N ASP A 208 25.84 23.15 14.12
CA ASP A 208 25.76 23.93 15.36
C ASP A 208 25.49 23.05 16.60
N TYR A 209 24.78 21.93 16.44
CA TYR A 209 24.25 21.11 17.57
C TYR A 209 24.85 19.70 17.68
N TRP A 210 25.89 19.36 16.91
CA TRP A 210 26.51 18.02 16.96
C TRP A 210 26.96 17.61 18.38
N SER A 211 27.44 18.56 19.18
CA SER A 211 28.03 18.29 20.50
C SER A 211 27.01 17.90 21.57
N ASP A 212 25.72 18.11 21.31
CA ASP A 212 24.65 17.72 22.24
C ASP A 212 24.45 16.20 22.23
N TRP A 213 24.89 15.53 21.15
CA TRP A 213 24.57 14.13 20.86
C TRP A 213 25.79 13.27 20.53
N SER A 214 26.91 13.89 20.15
CA SER A 214 28.14 13.21 19.73
C SER A 214 29.36 13.71 20.52
N LEU A 215 30.30 12.81 20.82
CA LEU A 215 31.54 13.16 21.51
C LEU A 215 32.51 13.93 20.61
N GLU A 216 32.48 13.65 19.32
CA GLU A 216 33.31 14.28 18.28
C GLU A 216 32.41 14.66 17.11
N LYS A 217 32.83 15.68 16.35
CA LYS A 217 32.07 16.11 15.17
C LYS A 217 32.31 15.13 14.03
N GLU A 218 31.26 14.42 13.64
CA GLU A 218 31.30 13.46 12.54
C GLU A 218 31.00 14.13 11.18
N ASP A 219 31.25 13.42 10.09
CA ASP A 219 31.06 13.94 8.73
C ASP A 219 29.69 13.51 8.15
N CYS A 220 28.79 14.48 7.96
CA CYS A 220 27.49 14.24 7.35
C CYS A 220 27.59 13.65 5.94
N ALA A 221 28.60 14.01 5.15
CA ALA A 221 28.75 13.49 3.80
C ALA A 221 29.02 11.98 3.79
N VAL A 222 29.72 11.47 4.80
CA VAL A 222 29.96 10.02 4.96
C VAL A 222 28.66 9.29 5.29
N ALA A 223 27.80 9.89 6.14
CA ALA A 223 26.48 9.34 6.46
C ALA A 223 25.59 9.23 5.20
N PHE A 224 25.53 10.29 4.38
CA PHE A 224 24.80 10.26 3.11
C PHE A 224 25.38 9.25 2.12
N SER A 225 26.71 9.18 2.01
CA SER A 225 27.38 8.23 1.11
C SER A 225 27.11 6.77 1.50
N ALA A 226 27.01 6.46 2.80
CA ALA A 226 26.66 5.12 3.28
C ALA A 226 25.24 4.70 2.85
N LEU A 227 24.27 5.61 2.96
CA LEU A 227 22.89 5.40 2.52
C LEU A 227 22.81 5.20 1.00
N GLU A 228 23.46 6.08 0.24
CA GLU A 228 23.47 6.02 -1.22
C GLU A 228 24.11 4.72 -1.73
N THR A 229 25.27 4.34 -1.19
CA THR A 229 25.98 3.10 -1.55
C THR A 229 25.17 1.84 -1.22
N SER A 230 24.26 1.94 -0.25
CA SER A 230 23.34 0.87 0.13
C SER A 230 22.05 0.86 -0.70
N GLY A 231 21.95 1.72 -1.72
CA GLY A 231 20.80 1.84 -2.62
C GLY A 231 19.59 2.55 -1.99
N VAL A 232 19.80 3.35 -0.94
CA VAL A 232 18.74 4.11 -0.27
C VAL A 232 18.67 5.51 -0.87
N LYS A 233 17.50 5.88 -1.41
CA LYS A 233 17.23 7.25 -1.84
C LYS A 233 16.69 8.06 -0.67
N VAL A 234 17.46 9.05 -0.24
CA VAL A 234 17.02 9.99 0.80
C VAL A 234 16.23 11.13 0.15
N LEU A 235 15.05 11.45 0.66
CA LEU A 235 14.24 12.58 0.18
C LEU A 235 14.19 13.68 1.25
N LYS A 236 14.60 14.89 0.87
CA LYS A 236 14.56 16.09 1.73
C LYS A 236 14.00 17.28 0.96
N GLU A 237 12.68 17.46 1.00
CA GLU A 237 11.95 18.41 0.14
C GLU A 237 12.08 18.08 -1.36
N GLU A 238 12.10 16.79 -1.68
CA GLU A 238 12.36 16.30 -3.03
C GLU A 238 11.30 15.28 -3.49
N GLY A 239 11.10 15.20 -4.81
CA GLY A 239 10.21 14.26 -5.46
C GLY A 239 10.93 13.17 -6.26
N VAL A 240 10.28 12.01 -6.41
CA VAL A 240 10.73 10.91 -7.27
C VAL A 240 9.52 10.19 -7.87
N THR A 241 9.66 9.70 -9.10
CA THR A 241 8.65 8.84 -9.72
C THR A 241 9.09 7.39 -9.66
N ILE A 242 8.25 6.50 -9.11
CA ILE A 242 8.51 5.07 -8.99
C ILE A 242 7.42 4.30 -9.73
N GLU A 243 7.81 3.55 -10.77
CA GLU A 243 6.90 2.82 -11.67
C GLU A 243 5.75 3.66 -12.28
N GLY A 244 5.88 4.99 -12.27
CA GLY A 244 4.85 5.93 -12.73
C GLY A 244 4.03 6.58 -11.60
N VAL A 245 4.30 6.26 -10.35
CA VAL A 245 3.69 6.89 -9.17
C VAL A 245 4.56 8.05 -8.69
N SER A 246 3.97 9.24 -8.55
CA SER A 246 4.65 10.44 -8.03
C SER A 246 4.75 10.40 -6.51
N VAL A 247 5.97 10.44 -5.98
CA VAL A 247 6.29 10.43 -4.54
C VAL A 247 7.01 11.73 -4.17
N PHE A 248 6.61 12.37 -3.08
CA PHE A 248 7.31 13.55 -2.54
C PHE A 248 7.61 13.36 -1.05
N GLY A 249 8.82 13.72 -0.61
CA GLY A 249 9.27 13.52 0.77
C GLY A 249 9.83 14.78 1.41
N THR A 250 9.45 15.04 2.66
CA THR A 250 9.99 16.15 3.47
C THR A 250 10.12 15.78 4.95
N PRO A 251 11.26 16.07 5.60
CA PRO A 251 11.56 15.60 6.96
C PRO A 251 11.08 16.55 8.06
N TRP A 252 10.53 17.72 7.70
CA TRP A 252 10.26 18.79 8.65
C TRP A 252 9.32 18.36 9.79
N VAL A 253 9.69 18.76 11.00
CA VAL A 253 8.89 18.62 12.20
C VAL A 253 8.57 20.01 12.71
N VAL A 254 7.28 20.36 12.69
CA VAL A 254 6.79 21.63 13.20
C VAL A 254 6.44 21.44 14.65
N ASN A 255 7.39 21.71 15.55
CA ASN A 255 7.16 21.63 16.98
C ASN A 255 7.82 22.78 17.72
N GLY A 256 7.19 23.23 18.80
CA GLY A 256 7.81 24.12 19.80
C GLY A 256 8.57 23.34 20.88
N ASN A 257 9.13 22.17 20.55
CA ASN A 257 9.81 21.32 21.52
C ASN A 257 11.02 22.09 22.09
N PRO A 258 11.22 22.15 23.43
CA PRO A 258 12.40 22.80 24.01
C PRO A 258 13.74 22.17 23.60
N TRP A 259 13.70 20.97 23.03
CA TRP A 259 14.88 20.28 22.52
C TRP A 259 15.09 20.66 21.06
N GLU A 260 16.25 21.24 20.77
CA GLU A 260 16.70 21.49 19.41
C GLU A 260 17.09 20.13 18.82
N THR A 261 16.22 19.54 18.02
CA THR A 261 16.44 18.28 17.29
C THR A 261 16.46 18.54 15.79
N ALA A 262 16.90 17.57 15.00
CA ALA A 262 16.99 17.76 13.55
C ALA A 262 15.63 18.04 12.91
N PHE A 263 15.66 18.79 11.82
CA PHE A 263 14.50 19.17 11.02
C PHE A 263 13.40 19.90 11.79
N ASN A 264 13.72 20.47 12.96
CA ASN A 264 12.79 21.26 13.74
C ASN A 264 12.62 22.65 13.12
N VAL A 265 11.37 23.06 12.93
CA VAL A 265 11.00 24.37 12.39
C VAL A 265 9.89 25.01 13.23
N PRO A 266 9.92 26.34 13.43
CA PRO A 266 8.89 27.02 14.19
C PRO A 266 7.54 27.02 13.44
N GLN A 267 6.43 26.96 14.18
CA GLN A 267 5.06 27.00 13.64
C GLN A 267 4.82 28.15 12.66
N THR A 268 5.47 29.29 12.86
CA THR A 268 5.35 30.47 11.97
C THR A 268 5.82 30.21 10.54
N GLN A 269 6.61 29.17 10.30
CA GLN A 269 7.11 28.78 8.99
C GLN A 269 6.35 27.58 8.39
N ALA A 270 5.46 26.93 9.15
CA ALA A 270 4.81 25.69 8.73
C ALA A 270 4.06 25.82 7.39
N ALA A 271 3.23 26.86 7.25
CA ALA A 271 2.44 27.07 6.03
C ALA A 271 3.31 27.19 4.76
N SER A 272 4.38 27.99 4.81
CA SER A 272 5.26 28.18 3.65
C SER A 272 6.10 26.94 3.32
N LEU A 273 6.39 26.09 4.31
CA LEU A 273 7.05 24.81 4.08
C LEU A 273 6.13 23.84 3.34
N TRP A 274 4.88 23.71 3.79
CA TRP A 274 3.92 22.79 3.18
C TRP A 274 3.46 23.23 1.79
N ASP A 275 3.51 24.53 1.49
CA ASP A 275 3.25 25.06 0.14
C ASP A 275 4.22 24.57 -0.93
N LYS A 276 5.42 24.10 -0.54
CA LYS A 276 6.38 23.51 -1.47
C LYS A 276 5.99 22.12 -1.98
N ILE A 277 5.05 21.43 -1.31
CA ILE A 277 4.60 20.10 -1.72
C ILE A 277 3.88 20.20 -3.08
N PRO A 278 4.33 19.51 -4.14
CA PRO A 278 3.68 19.53 -5.45
C PRO A 278 2.24 19.00 -5.40
N SER A 279 1.33 19.62 -6.15
CA SER A 279 -0.09 19.26 -6.16
C SER A 279 -0.40 17.92 -6.85
N ASP A 280 0.52 17.42 -7.66
CA ASP A 280 0.45 16.13 -8.37
C ASP A 280 1.10 14.98 -7.58
N THR A 281 1.44 15.21 -6.30
CA THR A 281 1.97 14.17 -5.41
C THR A 281 0.91 13.09 -5.16
N GLN A 282 1.19 11.84 -5.54
CA GLN A 282 0.30 10.70 -5.28
C GLN A 282 0.62 10.02 -3.95
N ILE A 283 1.90 9.97 -3.57
CA ILE A 283 2.35 9.51 -2.25
C ILE A 283 3.14 10.63 -1.58
N LEU A 284 2.62 11.16 -0.47
CA LEU A 284 3.32 12.12 0.37
C LEU A 284 4.01 11.39 1.53
N LEU A 285 5.28 11.68 1.75
CA LEU A 285 6.09 11.16 2.84
C LEU A 285 6.49 12.33 3.76
N THR A 286 6.09 12.27 5.02
CA THR A 286 6.56 13.20 6.06
C THR A 286 7.01 12.42 7.27
N HIS A 287 7.85 12.98 8.12
CA HIS A 287 8.08 12.37 9.43
C HIS A 287 6.92 12.71 10.38
N MET A 288 6.62 14.00 10.54
CA MET A 288 5.51 14.49 11.38
C MET A 288 4.13 14.17 10.76
N PRO A 289 3.13 13.80 11.58
CA PRO A 289 1.77 13.57 11.10
C PRO A 289 0.98 14.87 10.85
N PRO A 290 -0.04 14.85 9.99
CA PRO A 290 -1.03 15.92 9.89
C PRO A 290 -2.00 15.88 11.09
N PHE A 291 -2.42 17.06 11.56
CA PHE A 291 -3.31 17.18 12.72
C PHE A 291 -4.64 16.44 12.53
N GLY A 292 -4.98 15.55 13.46
CA GLY A 292 -6.22 14.80 13.49
C GLY A 292 -6.21 13.50 12.68
N MET A 293 -5.07 13.10 12.10
CA MET A 293 -4.95 11.83 11.39
C MET A 293 -3.81 10.99 11.95
N LYS A 294 -4.15 10.02 12.78
CA LYS A 294 -3.21 9.04 13.34
C LYS A 294 -2.01 9.70 14.05
N ASP A 295 -2.29 10.79 14.75
CA ASP A 295 -1.34 11.75 15.31
C ASP A 295 -1.50 11.90 16.84
N ARG A 296 -2.10 10.91 17.51
CA ARG A 296 -2.25 10.96 18.96
C ARG A 296 -0.97 10.51 19.65
N ASP A 297 -0.53 11.30 20.61
CA ASP A 297 0.55 10.95 21.52
C ASP A 297 0.14 9.88 22.54
N VAL A 298 1.05 9.52 23.44
CA VAL A 298 0.81 8.56 24.54
C VAL A 298 -0.30 8.96 25.50
N PHE A 299 -0.65 10.24 25.55
CA PHE A 299 -1.74 10.79 26.37
C PHE A 299 -3.06 10.89 25.60
N GLY A 300 -3.07 10.53 24.32
CA GLY A 300 -4.23 10.60 23.44
C GLY A 300 -4.51 12.00 22.87
N VAL A 301 -3.55 12.92 22.99
CA VAL A 301 -3.64 14.30 22.49
C VAL A 301 -3.10 14.35 21.06
N ASN A 302 -3.80 15.07 20.18
CA ASN A 302 -3.35 15.29 18.81
C ASN A 302 -2.10 16.19 18.79
N ALA A 303 -1.00 15.65 18.26
CA ALA A 303 0.29 16.32 18.13
C ALA A 303 0.65 16.67 16.67
N GLY A 304 -0.20 16.33 15.71
CA GLY A 304 0.06 16.60 14.30
C GLY A 304 -0.05 18.08 13.91
N CYS A 305 0.43 18.43 12.72
CA CYS A 305 0.47 19.82 12.25
C CYS A 305 -0.85 20.25 11.57
N PRO A 306 -1.53 21.31 12.03
CA PRO A 306 -2.76 21.80 11.40
C PRO A 306 -2.56 22.34 9.98
N ASP A 307 -1.42 22.99 9.72
CA ASP A 307 -1.10 23.52 8.40
C ASP A 307 -0.83 22.38 7.40
N LEU A 308 -0.19 21.29 7.84
CA LEU A 308 0.00 20.09 7.03
C LEU A 308 -1.34 19.42 6.71
N ALA A 309 -2.22 19.27 7.71
CA ALA A 309 -3.57 18.76 7.49
C ALA A 309 -4.35 19.62 6.48
N ASN A 310 -4.23 20.95 6.57
CA ASN A 310 -4.83 21.86 5.59
C ASN A 310 -4.27 21.66 4.18
N ALA A 311 -2.94 21.58 4.03
CA ALA A 311 -2.30 21.36 2.73
C ALA A 311 -2.75 20.05 2.08
N VAL A 312 -2.73 18.95 2.85
CA VAL A 312 -3.11 17.62 2.39
C VAL A 312 -4.58 17.54 2.03
N MET A 313 -5.48 18.00 2.91
CA MET A 313 -6.92 17.84 2.71
C MET A 313 -7.50 18.78 1.65
N LYS A 314 -6.92 19.97 1.46
CA LYS A 314 -7.49 21.00 0.58
C LYS A 314 -6.80 21.08 -0.77
N ARG A 315 -5.48 20.86 -0.83
CA ARG A 315 -4.67 21.12 -2.03
C ARG A 315 -4.08 19.85 -2.64
N VAL A 316 -3.27 19.11 -1.88
CA VAL A 316 -2.47 17.99 -2.43
C VAL A 316 -3.33 16.76 -2.67
N LYS A 317 -4.11 16.35 -1.65
CA LYS A 317 -5.01 15.18 -1.70
C LYS A 317 -4.35 13.93 -2.29
N PRO A 318 -3.19 13.50 -1.75
CA PRO A 318 -2.48 12.33 -2.26
C PRO A 318 -3.34 11.07 -2.06
N ALA A 319 -3.09 10.02 -2.83
CA ALA A 319 -3.68 8.72 -2.58
C ALA A 319 -3.24 8.15 -1.22
N ALA A 320 -1.96 8.39 -0.86
CA ALA A 320 -1.42 8.03 0.44
C ALA A 320 -0.56 9.15 1.04
N HIS A 321 -0.70 9.36 2.34
CA HIS A 321 0.21 10.16 3.16
C HIS A 321 0.79 9.26 4.25
N ILE A 322 2.08 8.96 4.15
CA ILE A 322 2.80 8.03 5.03
C ILE A 322 3.71 8.85 5.94
N PHE A 323 3.68 8.53 7.23
CA PHE A 323 4.42 9.24 8.27
C PHE A 323 4.65 8.37 9.50
N GLY A 324 5.31 8.94 10.51
CA GLY A 324 5.66 8.28 11.77
C GLY A 324 5.47 9.21 12.97
N HIS A 325 6.52 9.33 13.78
CA HIS A 325 6.68 10.23 14.92
C HIS A 325 5.80 9.89 16.14
N GLU A 326 4.50 9.74 15.95
CA GLU A 326 3.55 9.48 17.04
C GLU A 326 3.34 7.97 17.24
N HIS A 327 4.18 7.33 18.04
CA HIS A 327 4.20 5.86 18.18
C HIS A 327 2.89 5.27 18.72
N ALA A 328 2.15 6.05 19.51
CA ALA A 328 0.94 5.61 20.19
C ALA A 328 -0.23 5.39 19.23
N ASP A 329 -0.25 6.06 18.07
CA ASP A 329 -1.36 6.01 17.11
C ASP A 329 -0.99 5.39 15.75
N SER A 330 -0.06 4.44 15.77
CA SER A 330 0.29 3.61 14.59
C SER A 330 -0.94 2.98 13.92
N GLY A 331 -0.92 2.88 12.59
CA GLY A 331 -1.94 2.25 11.77
C GLY A 331 -2.48 3.14 10.65
N VAL A 332 -3.62 2.74 10.08
CA VAL A 332 -4.19 3.36 8.87
C VAL A 332 -5.53 4.02 9.16
N PHE A 333 -5.74 5.22 8.60
CA PHE A 333 -7.01 5.93 8.57
C PHE A 333 -7.28 6.49 7.18
N VAL A 334 -8.50 6.34 6.65
CA VAL A 334 -8.86 6.83 5.31
C VAL A 334 -9.85 7.97 5.44
N ASN A 335 -9.54 9.11 4.81
CA ASN A 335 -10.42 10.27 4.77
C ASN A 335 -10.27 11.01 3.43
N GLY A 336 -11.40 11.39 2.82
CA GLY A 336 -11.39 12.18 1.58
C GLY A 336 -10.72 11.51 0.38
N GLY A 337 -10.54 10.19 0.39
CA GLY A 337 -9.80 9.44 -0.64
C GLY A 337 -8.31 9.28 -0.36
N THR A 338 -7.77 9.95 0.66
CA THR A 338 -6.38 9.80 1.11
C THR A 338 -6.30 8.74 2.21
N ALA A 339 -5.35 7.81 2.08
CA ALA A 339 -4.94 6.93 3.15
C ALA A 339 -3.82 7.59 3.99
N PHE A 340 -4.12 7.90 5.25
CA PHE A 340 -3.17 8.38 6.24
C PHE A 340 -2.58 7.18 6.98
N VAL A 341 -1.26 7.01 6.88
CA VAL A 341 -0.55 5.85 7.40
C VAL A 341 0.50 6.30 8.38
N ASN A 342 0.23 6.11 9.66
CA ASN A 342 1.26 6.15 10.68
C ASN A 342 1.96 4.79 10.70
N ALA A 343 3.18 4.74 10.16
CA ALA A 343 4.01 3.57 9.98
C ALA A 343 5.00 3.34 11.14
N ALA A 344 4.79 3.98 12.31
CA ALA A 344 5.64 3.82 13.49
C ALA A 344 5.81 2.33 13.84
N SER A 345 7.03 1.84 13.64
CA SER A 345 7.35 0.42 13.65
C SER A 345 7.66 -0.10 15.04
N VAL A 346 7.78 0.79 16.02
CA VAL A 346 7.88 0.44 17.44
C VAL A 346 6.87 1.22 18.26
N SER A 347 6.40 0.63 19.36
CA SER A 347 5.61 1.36 20.36
C SER A 347 6.49 2.32 21.18
N ASP A 348 5.87 3.12 22.04
CA ASP A 348 6.58 3.96 23.03
C ASP A 348 7.46 3.14 24.00
N PHE A 349 7.20 1.83 24.09
CA PHE A 349 8.02 0.87 24.85
C PHE A 349 8.98 0.08 23.95
N TYR A 350 9.22 0.55 22.72
CA TYR A 350 10.09 -0.06 21.71
C TYR A 350 9.70 -1.50 21.33
N GLN A 351 8.42 -1.85 21.44
CA GLN A 351 7.93 -3.16 20.98
C GLN A 351 7.70 -3.11 19.46
N PRO A 352 8.31 -4.02 18.68
CA PRO A 352 8.22 -3.98 17.23
C PRO A 352 6.81 -4.32 16.73
N ARG A 353 6.43 -3.74 15.59
CA ARG A 353 5.16 -3.94 14.89
C ARG A 353 5.40 -4.45 13.48
N SER A 354 4.40 -5.12 12.92
CA SER A 354 4.40 -5.47 11.51
C SER A 354 4.35 -4.21 10.63
N PRO A 355 5.02 -4.21 9.47
CA PRO A 355 4.96 -3.09 8.54
C PRO A 355 3.55 -2.92 7.96
N VAL A 356 3.23 -1.70 7.52
CA VAL A 356 2.01 -1.44 6.77
C VAL A 356 2.29 -1.68 5.29
N VAL A 357 1.44 -2.49 4.63
CA VAL A 357 1.53 -2.75 3.19
C VAL A 357 0.39 -2.04 2.47
N MET A 358 0.72 -1.28 1.44
CA MET A 358 -0.25 -0.58 0.60
C MET A 358 -0.08 -0.90 -0.88
N LEU A 359 -1.17 -0.79 -1.62
CA LEU A 359 -1.20 -0.84 -3.07
C LEU A 359 -1.64 0.53 -3.58
N VAL A 360 -0.79 1.18 -4.38
CA VAL A 360 -1.08 2.50 -4.95
C VAL A 360 -1.17 2.36 -6.46
N GLU A 361 -2.31 2.73 -7.04
CA GLU A 361 -2.49 2.71 -8.49
C GLU A 361 -1.71 3.87 -9.12
N GLY A 362 -0.94 3.57 -10.17
CA GLY A 362 -0.34 4.60 -11.02
C GLY A 362 -1.36 5.10 -12.04
N ASP A 363 -1.20 6.35 -12.49
CA ASP A 363 -2.07 6.96 -13.50
C ASP A 363 -1.90 6.38 -14.91
#